data_AF-A0A962IMR7-F1
#
_entry.id   AF-A0A962IMR7-F1
#
_cell.length_a   1.000
_cell.length_b   1.000
_cell.length_c   1.000
_cell.angle_alpha   90.00
_cell.angle_beta   90.00
_cell.angle_gamma   90.00
#
_symmetry.space_group_name_H-M   'P 1'
#
loop_
_entity.id
_entity.type
_entity.pdbx_description
1 polymer ?
#
loop_
_entity_poly.entity_id
_entity_poly.type
_entity_poly.pdbx_seq_one_letter_code
_entity_poly.pdbx_strand_id
1 'polypeptide(L)'
;LRRWSARSLTLLGLAVILVSPMLLRAWLVPLLPPTMDSRTSAQLAAEAFASTDPATWLSGNLERDLYMRIAVWMLPTYVFGRLILGLALGRTGALLNPRQHLRLWRRLCWMGAVGAAVLSLLLWWRGLALAGSEPGWWRSSTGAALARICRAGFPLALGMAYLAAFVLLFQRASWRRWLVLLAAPGRMALTLYLLQTVFGIALFYGVGLGLGPRPGLAGILAIGLLTFGLQTMLSHWWLRRYRQGPMEWIWRALTWGRRPPFRRQNDDSPAHH
;
A
#
# COMPACT_ATOMS: atom_id res chain seq x y z
N LEU A 1 -0.91 -14.91 21.38
CA LEU A 1 -1.46 -15.31 20.06
C LEU A 1 -1.27 -16.80 19.68
N ARG A 2 -0.25 -17.54 20.18
CA ARG A 2 0.03 -18.94 19.75
C ARG A 2 -1.15 -19.93 19.92
N ARG A 3 -1.99 -19.77 20.95
CA ARG A 3 -3.13 -20.65 21.26
C ARG A 3 -4.45 -20.26 20.56
N TRP A 4 -4.47 -19.19 19.78
CA TRP A 4 -5.72 -18.63 19.24
C TRP A 4 -6.14 -19.35 17.95
N SER A 5 -7.44 -19.58 17.76
CA SER A 5 -7.94 -20.16 16.50
C SER A 5 -7.85 -19.14 15.35
N ALA A 6 -7.86 -19.62 14.09
CA ALA A 6 -7.93 -18.74 12.92
C ALA A 6 -9.16 -17.82 12.96
N ARG A 7 -10.31 -18.33 13.43
CA ARG A 7 -11.55 -17.54 13.58
C ARG A 7 -11.39 -16.41 14.59
N SER A 8 -10.80 -16.69 15.75
CA SER A 8 -10.56 -15.69 16.80
C SER A 8 -9.62 -14.59 16.32
N LEU A 9 -8.57 -14.95 15.56
CA LEU A 9 -7.68 -13.96 14.94
C LEU A 9 -8.40 -13.13 13.88
N THR A 10 -9.24 -13.74 13.04
CA THR A 10 -10.02 -13.00 12.04
C THR A 10 -10.93 -11.97 12.70
N LEU A 11 -11.66 -12.36 13.75
CA LEU A 11 -12.54 -11.44 14.48
C LEU A 11 -11.74 -10.31 15.14
N LEU A 12 -10.60 -10.63 15.76
CA LEU A 12 -9.72 -9.61 16.35
C LEU A 12 -9.19 -8.64 15.29
N GLY A 13 -8.71 -9.15 14.15
CA GLY A 13 -8.20 -8.32 13.05
C GLY A 13 -9.28 -7.39 12.49
N LEU A 14 -10.50 -7.89 12.28
CA LEU A 14 -11.63 -7.08 11.84
C LEU A 14 -12.04 -6.04 12.89
N ALA A 15 -12.09 -6.40 14.17
CA ALA A 15 -12.40 -5.48 15.26
C ALA A 15 -11.35 -4.35 15.34
N VAL A 16 -10.06 -4.68 15.26
CA VAL A 16 -8.98 -3.68 15.23
C VAL A 16 -9.14 -2.76 14.02
N ILE A 17 -9.46 -3.29 12.84
CA ILE A 17 -9.62 -2.50 11.61
C ILE A 17 -10.84 -1.57 11.66
N LEU A 18 -11.97 -2.04 12.18
CA LEU A 18 -13.24 -1.30 12.09
C LEU A 18 -13.51 -0.43 13.31
N VAL A 19 -13.11 -0.88 14.50
CA VAL A 19 -13.48 -0.25 15.78
C VAL A 19 -12.38 0.66 16.30
N SER A 20 -11.10 0.23 16.25
CA SER A 20 -10.01 1.04 16.83
C SER A 20 -9.87 2.43 16.17
N PRO A 21 -10.03 2.60 14.84
CA PRO A 21 -10.22 3.91 14.21
C PRO A 21 -11.23 4.83 14.89
N MET A 22 -12.39 4.28 15.25
CA MET A 22 -13.51 5.06 15.78
C MET A 22 -13.27 5.48 17.22
N LEU A 23 -12.72 4.57 18.03
CA LEU A 23 -12.40 4.83 19.43
C LEU A 23 -11.26 5.83 19.58
N LEU A 24 -10.17 5.64 18.83
CA LEU A 24 -8.98 6.49 18.96
C LEU A 24 -9.24 7.91 18.46
N ARG A 25 -10.16 8.10 17.51
CA ARG A 25 -10.47 9.42 16.95
C ARG A 25 -10.88 10.45 18.01
N ALA A 26 -11.68 10.07 19.00
CA ALA A 26 -12.15 10.98 20.05
C ALA A 26 -10.99 11.56 20.86
N TRP A 27 -9.93 10.78 21.06
CA TRP A 27 -8.74 11.14 21.81
C TRP A 27 -7.68 11.83 20.94
N LEU A 28 -7.54 11.38 19.68
CA LEU A 28 -6.48 11.84 18.79
C LEU A 28 -6.80 13.16 18.09
N VAL A 29 -8.03 13.38 17.62
CA VAL A 29 -8.38 14.59 16.85
C VAL A 29 -8.10 15.89 17.63
N PRO A 30 -8.41 16.00 18.94
CA PRO A 30 -8.10 17.20 19.71
C PRO A 30 -6.59 17.49 19.88
N LEU A 31 -5.74 16.47 19.74
CA LEU A 31 -4.28 16.59 19.88
C LEU A 31 -3.59 16.99 18.55
N LEU A 32 -4.34 17.04 17.45
CA LEU A 32 -3.81 17.26 16.11
C LEU A 32 -4.04 18.70 15.66
N PRO A 33 -3.14 19.24 14.80
CA PRO A 33 -3.35 20.55 14.20
C PRO A 33 -4.72 20.64 13.50
N PRO A 34 -5.37 21.81 13.51
CA PRO A 34 -6.65 22.00 12.84
C PRO A 34 -6.56 21.60 11.36
N THR A 35 -7.58 20.90 10.87
CA THR A 35 -7.65 20.46 9.47
C THR A 35 -7.75 21.67 8.55
N MET A 36 -6.79 21.82 7.64
CA MET A 36 -6.93 22.73 6.52
C MET A 36 -7.95 22.20 5.50
N ASP A 37 -8.63 23.11 4.81
CA ASP A 37 -9.48 22.74 3.67
C ASP A 37 -8.64 22.03 2.59
N SER A 38 -9.26 21.06 1.92
CA SER A 38 -8.57 20.20 0.94
C SER A 38 -8.04 20.99 -0.27
N ARG A 39 -8.72 22.08 -0.69
CA ARG A 39 -8.26 22.89 -1.82
C ARG A 39 -7.05 23.74 -1.41
N THR A 40 -7.14 24.38 -0.25
CA THR A 40 -6.05 25.19 0.31
C THR A 40 -4.80 24.34 0.54
N SER A 41 -4.95 23.17 1.17
CA SER A 41 -3.83 22.24 1.38
C SER A 41 -3.21 21.73 0.08
N ALA A 42 -4.02 21.54 -0.97
CA ALA A 42 -3.52 21.15 -2.29
C ALA A 42 -2.76 22.29 -2.99
N GLN A 43 -3.22 23.53 -2.86
CA GLN A 43 -2.56 24.72 -3.42
C GLN A 43 -1.20 24.97 -2.77
N LEU A 44 -1.15 25.03 -1.43
CA LEU A 44 0.11 25.22 -0.69
C LEU A 44 1.14 24.12 -1.02
N ALA A 45 0.68 22.88 -1.14
CA ALA A 45 1.55 21.78 -1.54
C ALA A 45 2.04 21.91 -2.99
N ALA A 46 1.18 22.35 -3.91
CA ALA A 46 1.56 22.57 -5.30
C ALA A 46 2.60 23.70 -5.43
N GLU A 47 2.41 24.79 -4.69
CA GLU A 47 3.37 25.91 -4.62
C GLU A 47 4.71 25.46 -4.06
N ALA A 48 4.71 24.79 -2.90
CA ALA A 48 5.93 24.28 -2.28
C ALA A 48 6.67 23.27 -3.19
N PHE A 49 5.94 22.36 -3.85
CA PHE A 49 6.54 21.36 -4.73
C PHE A 49 6.98 21.92 -6.10
N ALA A 50 6.46 23.08 -6.50
CA ALA A 50 6.90 23.78 -7.70
C ALA A 50 8.14 24.66 -7.45
N SER A 51 8.47 24.96 -6.19
CA SER A 51 9.64 25.76 -5.84
C SER A 51 10.94 25.06 -6.26
N THR A 52 11.89 25.84 -6.77
CA THR A 52 13.27 25.41 -7.04
C THR A 52 14.15 25.50 -5.79
N ASP A 53 13.70 26.23 -4.76
CA ASP A 53 14.39 26.34 -3.47
C ASP A 53 14.17 25.08 -2.63
N PRO A 54 15.23 24.32 -2.29
CA PRO A 54 15.12 23.10 -1.49
C PRO A 54 14.52 23.34 -0.10
N ALA A 55 14.72 24.51 0.50
CA ALA A 55 14.19 24.81 1.82
C ALA A 55 12.66 24.93 1.80
N THR A 56 12.13 25.70 0.85
CA THR A 56 10.67 25.85 0.61
C THR A 56 10.00 24.53 0.26
N TRP A 57 10.65 23.72 -0.56
CA TRP A 57 10.16 22.38 -0.88
C TRP A 57 10.12 21.47 0.36
N LEU A 58 11.19 21.46 1.15
CA LEU A 58 11.32 20.59 2.32
C LEU A 58 10.31 21.00 3.41
N SER A 59 10.21 22.31 3.71
CA SER A 59 9.26 22.82 4.70
C SER A 59 7.82 22.53 4.28
N GLY A 60 7.46 22.79 3.02
CA GLY A 60 6.12 22.48 2.53
C GLY A 60 5.80 20.97 2.53
N ASN A 61 6.79 20.11 2.28
CA ASN A 61 6.60 18.66 2.42
C ASN A 61 6.37 18.24 3.88
N LEU A 62 7.11 18.83 4.83
CA LEU A 62 6.96 18.58 6.27
C LEU A 62 5.61 19.10 6.80
N GLU A 63 5.21 20.30 6.40
CA GLU A 63 3.91 20.88 6.75
C GLU A 63 2.77 20.03 6.21
N ARG A 64 2.84 19.63 4.93
CA ARG A 64 1.85 18.72 4.34
C ARG A 64 1.76 17.39 5.09
N ASP A 65 2.90 16.80 5.48
CA ASP A 65 2.91 15.59 6.31
C ASP A 65 2.19 15.84 7.64
N LEU A 66 2.52 16.94 8.33
CA LEU A 66 1.90 17.32 9.60
C LEU A 66 0.37 17.45 9.49
N TYR A 67 -0.16 18.03 8.41
CA TYR A 67 -1.61 18.14 8.18
C TYR A 67 -2.27 16.81 7.77
N MET A 68 -1.56 15.94 7.02
CA MET A 68 -2.07 14.62 6.64
C MET A 68 -2.09 13.61 7.79
N ARG A 69 -1.42 13.89 8.92
CA ARG A 69 -1.26 12.97 10.07
C ARG A 69 -2.55 12.48 10.73
N ILE A 70 -3.68 13.17 10.58
CA ILE A 70 -5.00 12.65 11.02
C ILE A 70 -5.34 11.33 10.32
N ALA A 71 -4.93 11.14 9.05
CA ALA A 71 -5.07 9.87 8.34
C ALA A 71 -3.98 8.85 8.69
N VAL A 72 -2.79 9.30 9.13
CA VAL A 72 -1.59 8.49 9.35
C VAL A 72 -1.60 7.75 10.69
N TRP A 73 -2.12 8.33 11.78
CA TRP A 73 -2.14 7.66 13.09
C TRP A 73 -3.10 6.48 13.19
N MET A 74 -4.08 6.43 12.29
CA MET A 74 -4.96 5.27 12.15
C MET A 74 -4.28 4.15 11.33
N LEU A 75 -3.20 4.45 10.60
CA LEU A 75 -2.48 3.45 9.80
C LEU A 75 -1.84 2.37 10.65
N PRO A 76 -1.15 2.62 11.79
CA PRO A 76 -0.63 1.56 12.64
C PRO A 76 -1.68 0.53 13.04
N THR A 77 -2.86 0.96 13.51
CA THR A 77 -3.92 0.02 13.89
C THR A 77 -4.52 -0.68 12.67
N TYR A 78 -4.71 0.06 11.59
CA TYR A 78 -5.25 -0.46 10.34
C TYR A 78 -4.31 -1.47 9.65
N VAL A 79 -2.98 -1.26 9.74
CA VAL A 79 -1.94 -2.20 9.29
C VAL A 79 -1.85 -3.38 10.25
N PHE A 80 -1.83 -3.13 11.55
CA PHE A 80 -1.75 -4.18 12.57
C PHE A 80 -2.91 -5.17 12.46
N GLY A 81 -4.14 -4.67 12.31
CA GLY A 81 -5.31 -5.52 12.09
C GLY A 81 -5.19 -6.38 10.83
N ARG A 82 -4.62 -5.84 9.73
CA ARG A 82 -4.34 -6.63 8.51
C ARG A 82 -3.24 -7.67 8.71
N LEU A 83 -2.21 -7.36 9.50
CA LEU A 83 -1.19 -8.33 9.86
C LEU A 83 -1.81 -9.50 10.65
N ILE A 84 -2.75 -9.21 11.55
CA ILE A 84 -3.52 -10.24 12.26
C ILE A 84 -4.36 -11.08 11.28
N LEU A 85 -5.02 -10.46 10.30
CA LEU A 85 -5.76 -11.19 9.25
C LEU A 85 -4.84 -12.06 8.40
N GLY A 86 -3.65 -11.56 8.05
CA GLY A 86 -2.61 -12.33 7.36
C GLY A 86 -2.15 -13.53 8.20
N LEU A 87 -1.97 -13.35 9.51
CA LEU A 87 -1.66 -14.44 10.45
C LEU A 87 -2.81 -15.46 10.53
N ALA A 88 -4.07 -15.00 10.58
CA ALA A 88 -5.24 -15.87 10.58
C ALA A 88 -5.30 -16.72 9.30
N LEU A 89 -5.05 -16.10 8.15
CA LEU A 89 -5.00 -16.79 6.85
C LEU A 89 -3.79 -17.75 6.77
N GLY A 90 -2.64 -17.38 7.33
CA GLY A 90 -1.48 -18.27 7.43
C GLY A 90 -1.78 -19.53 8.25
N ARG A 91 -2.60 -19.41 9.31
CA ARG A 91 -3.00 -20.56 10.14
C ARG A 91 -3.90 -21.57 9.46
N THR A 92 -4.61 -21.19 8.39
CA THR A 92 -5.41 -22.17 7.64
C THR A 92 -4.55 -23.05 6.75
N GLY A 93 -3.25 -22.73 6.58
CA GLY A 93 -2.38 -23.40 5.62
C GLY A 93 -2.66 -23.03 4.16
N ALA A 94 -3.65 -22.18 3.89
CA ALA A 94 -4.05 -21.83 2.53
C ALA A 94 -2.98 -21.08 1.72
N LEU A 95 -2.05 -20.38 2.40
CA LEU A 95 -0.90 -19.73 1.78
C LEU A 95 0.19 -20.74 1.37
N LEU A 96 0.38 -21.80 2.15
CA LEU A 96 1.36 -22.86 1.87
C LEU A 96 0.85 -23.84 0.81
N ASN A 97 -0.43 -24.22 0.91
CA ASN A 97 -1.09 -25.18 0.02
C ASN A 97 -2.26 -24.55 -0.74
N PRO A 98 -2.04 -23.56 -1.62
CA PRO A 98 -3.10 -22.82 -2.29
C PRO A 98 -3.96 -23.69 -3.21
N ARG A 99 -3.37 -24.71 -3.85
CA ARG A 99 -4.08 -25.66 -4.73
C ARG A 99 -5.11 -26.51 -3.99
N GLN A 100 -4.83 -26.86 -2.74
CA GLN A 100 -5.77 -27.61 -1.90
C GLN A 100 -6.92 -26.72 -1.40
N HIS A 101 -6.72 -25.40 -1.39
CA HIS A 101 -7.66 -24.41 -0.83
C HIS A 101 -8.34 -23.53 -1.90
N LEU A 102 -8.47 -24.01 -3.14
CA LEU A 102 -9.04 -23.20 -4.25
C LEU A 102 -10.45 -22.68 -3.95
N ARG A 103 -11.29 -23.46 -3.25
CA ARG A 103 -12.65 -23.02 -2.85
C ARG A 103 -12.60 -21.79 -1.94
N LEU A 104 -11.68 -21.77 -0.97
CA LEU A 104 -11.47 -20.62 -0.09
C LEU A 104 -11.02 -19.40 -0.91
N TRP A 105 -10.04 -19.57 -1.79
CA TRP A 105 -9.53 -18.47 -2.61
C TRP A 105 -10.60 -17.89 -3.56
N ARG A 106 -11.41 -18.72 -4.21
CA ARG A 106 -12.54 -18.25 -5.03
C ARG A 106 -13.57 -17.48 -4.19
N ARG A 107 -13.89 -17.98 -3.00
CA ARG A 107 -14.81 -17.31 -2.07
C ARG A 107 -14.26 -15.96 -1.60
N LEU A 108 -12.99 -15.89 -1.22
CA LEU A 108 -12.33 -14.64 -0.84
C LEU A 108 -12.28 -13.64 -2.00
N CYS A 109 -11.98 -14.11 -3.21
CA CYS A 109 -11.97 -13.29 -4.42
C CYS A 109 -13.35 -12.68 -4.68
N TRP A 110 -14.39 -13.52 -4.70
CA TRP A 110 -15.76 -13.07 -4.95
C TRP A 110 -16.23 -12.12 -3.84
N MET A 111 -16.14 -12.55 -2.58
CA MET A 111 -16.62 -11.76 -1.43
C MET A 111 -15.88 -10.44 -1.30
N GLY A 112 -14.57 -10.44 -1.57
CA GLY A 112 -13.77 -9.22 -1.61
C GLY A 112 -14.20 -8.28 -2.74
N ALA A 113 -14.41 -8.81 -3.95
CA ALA A 113 -14.78 -8.00 -5.12
C ALA A 113 -16.16 -7.37 -4.95
N VAL A 114 -17.16 -8.14 -4.54
CA VAL A 114 -18.51 -7.60 -4.32
C VAL A 114 -18.59 -6.75 -3.06
N GLY A 115 -17.90 -7.12 -2.00
CA GLY A 115 -17.76 -6.25 -0.83
C GLY A 115 -17.18 -4.89 -1.22
N ALA A 116 -16.12 -4.86 -2.03
CA ALA A 116 -15.55 -3.62 -2.53
C ALA A 116 -16.53 -2.84 -3.42
N ALA A 117 -17.23 -3.52 -4.33
CA ALA A 117 -18.23 -2.88 -5.20
C ALA A 117 -19.37 -2.24 -4.40
N VAL A 118 -19.98 -2.99 -3.47
CA VAL A 118 -21.06 -2.49 -2.60
C VAL A 118 -20.58 -1.30 -1.76
N LEU A 119 -19.42 -1.42 -1.11
CA LEU A 119 -18.88 -0.33 -0.28
C LEU A 119 -18.55 0.91 -1.12
N SER A 120 -18.02 0.73 -2.34
CA SER A 120 -17.75 1.85 -3.26
C SER A 120 -19.04 2.54 -3.71
N LEU A 121 -20.10 1.77 -4.00
CA LEU A 121 -21.40 2.30 -4.40
C LEU A 121 -22.05 3.09 -3.26
N LEU A 122 -21.98 2.59 -2.02
CA LEU A 122 -22.47 3.31 -0.84
C LEU A 122 -21.73 4.64 -0.62
N LEU A 123 -20.41 4.66 -0.81
CA LEU A 123 -19.61 5.88 -0.67
C LEU A 123 -19.88 6.87 -1.81
N TRP A 124 -20.08 6.38 -3.02
CA TRP A 124 -20.49 7.20 -4.16
C TRP A 124 -21.89 7.80 -3.96
N TRP A 125 -22.84 6.99 -3.51
CA TRP A 125 -24.20 7.45 -3.19
C TRP A 125 -24.21 8.51 -2.09
N ARG A 126 -23.40 8.32 -1.04
CA ARG A 126 -23.18 9.38 -0.04
C ARG A 126 -22.63 10.66 -0.68
N GLY A 127 -21.67 10.53 -1.61
CA GLY A 127 -21.11 11.68 -2.32
C GLY A 127 -22.19 12.50 -3.04
N LEU A 128 -23.10 11.83 -3.74
CA LEU A 128 -24.26 12.48 -4.37
C LEU A 128 -25.18 13.15 -3.35
N ALA A 129 -25.51 12.45 -2.25
CA ALA A 129 -26.36 12.98 -1.19
C ALA A 129 -25.75 14.21 -0.47
N LEU A 130 -24.43 14.30 -0.40
CA LEU A 130 -23.74 15.47 0.14
C LEU A 130 -23.65 16.62 -0.85
N ALA A 131 -23.61 16.34 -2.15
CA ALA A 131 -23.56 17.34 -3.21
C ALA A 131 -24.93 18.00 -3.49
N GLY A 132 -26.04 17.24 -3.34
CA GLY A 132 -27.39 17.80 -3.46
C GLY A 132 -27.75 18.72 -2.29
N SER A 133 -28.82 19.50 -2.43
CA SER A 133 -29.34 20.41 -1.38
C SER A 133 -30.20 19.74 -0.31
N GLU A 134 -30.65 18.50 -0.56
CA GLU A 134 -31.63 17.81 0.28
C GLU A 134 -31.08 17.42 1.68
N PRO A 135 -31.77 17.74 2.78
CA PRO A 135 -31.47 17.23 4.10
C PRO A 135 -31.70 15.71 4.16
N GLY A 136 -30.62 14.93 4.09
CA GLY A 136 -30.66 13.47 4.22
C GLY A 136 -29.95 12.95 5.48
N TRP A 137 -30.37 11.78 5.98
CA TRP A 137 -29.72 11.09 7.10
C TRP A 137 -28.21 10.85 6.88
N TRP A 138 -27.74 10.83 5.63
CA TRP A 138 -26.32 10.78 5.30
C TRP A 138 -25.52 11.96 5.87
N ARG A 139 -26.13 13.14 6.06
CA ARG A 139 -25.47 14.30 6.69
C ARG A 139 -25.38 14.19 8.21
N SER A 140 -26.18 13.31 8.81
CA SER A 140 -26.16 13.07 10.26
C SER A 140 -24.86 12.43 10.75
N SER A 141 -24.65 12.45 12.06
CA SER A 141 -23.56 11.75 12.75
C SER A 141 -23.55 10.25 12.45
N THR A 142 -24.73 9.62 12.35
CA THR A 142 -24.92 8.21 11.98
C THR A 142 -24.44 7.93 10.56
N GLY A 143 -24.84 8.76 9.59
CA GLY A 143 -24.37 8.65 8.21
C GLY A 143 -22.86 8.82 8.08
N ALA A 144 -22.29 9.75 8.86
CA ALA A 144 -20.84 9.94 8.93
C ALA A 144 -20.12 8.74 9.56
N ALA A 145 -20.69 8.10 10.58
CA ALA A 145 -20.13 6.90 11.20
C ALA A 145 -20.11 5.71 10.24
N LEU A 146 -21.23 5.46 9.54
CA LEU A 146 -21.30 4.43 8.51
C LEU A 146 -20.27 4.65 7.40
N ALA A 147 -20.13 5.89 6.93
CA ALA A 147 -19.14 6.24 5.91
C ALA A 147 -17.70 5.90 6.33
N ARG A 148 -17.36 6.07 7.60
CA ARG A 148 -16.03 5.70 8.14
C ARG A 148 -15.81 4.20 8.10
N ILE A 149 -16.82 3.42 8.51
CA ILE A 149 -16.78 1.94 8.44
C ILE A 149 -16.61 1.51 6.98
N CYS A 150 -17.36 2.10 6.05
CA CYS A 150 -17.22 1.80 4.62
C CYS A 150 -15.82 2.14 4.08
N ARG A 151 -15.25 3.30 4.46
CA ARG A 151 -13.89 3.70 4.06
C ARG A 151 -12.81 2.79 4.64
N ALA A 152 -13.01 2.25 5.84
CA ALA A 152 -12.10 1.27 6.43
C ALA A 152 -12.25 -0.13 5.80
N GLY A 153 -13.48 -0.55 5.51
CA GLY A 153 -13.80 -1.85 4.93
C GLY A 153 -13.42 -1.97 3.45
N PHE A 154 -13.58 -0.91 2.67
CA PHE A 154 -13.39 -0.95 1.21
C PHE A 154 -11.98 -1.41 0.80
N PRO A 155 -10.87 -0.80 1.30
CA PRO A 155 -9.53 -1.22 0.92
C PRO A 155 -9.18 -2.62 1.44
N LEU A 156 -9.80 -3.06 2.54
CA LEU A 156 -9.65 -4.43 3.03
C LEU A 156 -10.32 -5.43 2.07
N ALA A 157 -11.57 -5.20 1.69
CA ALA A 157 -12.30 -6.05 0.77
C ALA A 157 -11.59 -6.14 -0.59
N LEU A 158 -11.17 -4.99 -1.12
CA LEU A 158 -10.44 -4.92 -2.39
C LEU A 158 -9.07 -5.61 -2.29
N GLY A 159 -8.32 -5.39 -1.21
CA GLY A 159 -7.03 -6.05 -0.98
C GLY A 159 -7.15 -7.57 -0.89
N MET A 160 -8.21 -8.08 -0.23
CA MET A 160 -8.50 -9.52 -0.20
C MET A 160 -8.88 -10.07 -1.59
N ALA A 161 -9.63 -9.30 -2.38
CA ALA A 161 -9.96 -9.65 -3.75
C ALA A 161 -8.69 -9.77 -4.60
N TYR A 162 -7.80 -8.77 -4.54
CA TYR A 162 -6.53 -8.76 -5.27
C TYR A 162 -5.60 -9.89 -4.85
N LEU A 163 -5.44 -10.12 -3.54
CA LEU A 163 -4.64 -11.24 -3.03
C LEU A 163 -5.18 -12.58 -3.54
N ALA A 164 -6.48 -12.80 -3.44
CA ALA A 164 -7.09 -14.05 -3.86
C ALA A 164 -7.05 -14.24 -5.39
N ALA A 165 -7.31 -13.19 -6.16
CA ALA A 165 -7.18 -13.19 -7.60
C ALA A 165 -5.74 -13.50 -8.02
N PHE A 166 -4.74 -12.87 -7.40
CA PHE A 166 -3.33 -13.16 -7.64
C PHE A 166 -3.01 -14.64 -7.40
N VAL A 167 -3.42 -15.19 -6.25
CA VAL A 167 -3.17 -16.61 -5.92
C VAL A 167 -3.83 -17.54 -6.94
N LEU A 168 -5.09 -17.27 -7.33
CA LEU A 168 -5.81 -18.07 -8.32
C LEU A 168 -5.17 -18.00 -9.71
N LEU A 169 -4.75 -16.81 -10.15
CA LEU A 169 -4.06 -16.62 -11.43
C LEU A 169 -2.70 -17.31 -11.42
N PHE A 170 -1.97 -17.25 -10.30
CA PHE A 170 -0.67 -17.91 -10.16
C PHE A 170 -0.76 -19.44 -10.26
N GLN A 171 -1.94 -20.04 -10.03
CA GLN A 171 -2.15 -21.48 -10.26
C GLN A 171 -2.29 -21.85 -11.75
N ARG A 172 -2.52 -20.89 -12.65
CA ARG A 172 -2.66 -21.13 -14.09
C ARG A 172 -1.29 -21.01 -14.77
N ALA A 173 -0.88 -22.02 -15.53
CA ALA A 173 0.45 -22.06 -16.17
C ALA A 173 0.73 -20.84 -17.07
N SER A 174 -0.25 -20.42 -17.85
CA SER A 174 -0.15 -19.28 -18.76
C SER A 174 0.05 -17.93 -18.07
N TRP A 175 -0.44 -17.79 -16.84
CA TRP A 175 -0.28 -16.59 -16.01
C TRP A 175 0.96 -16.65 -15.14
N ARG A 176 1.30 -17.85 -14.64
CA ARG A 176 2.49 -18.07 -13.82
C ARG A 176 3.76 -17.58 -14.50
N ARG A 177 3.93 -17.82 -15.82
CA ARG A 177 5.09 -17.33 -16.58
C ARG A 177 5.28 -15.81 -16.50
N TRP A 178 4.18 -15.06 -16.55
CA TRP A 178 4.21 -13.59 -16.49
C TRP A 178 4.38 -13.10 -15.04
N LEU A 179 3.65 -13.70 -14.10
CA LEU A 179 3.70 -13.30 -12.70
C LEU A 179 5.06 -13.58 -12.04
N VAL A 180 5.79 -14.60 -12.51
CA VAL A 180 7.17 -14.87 -12.03
C VAL A 180 8.13 -13.72 -12.36
N LEU A 181 7.88 -12.93 -13.42
CA LEU A 181 8.69 -11.74 -13.71
C LEU A 181 8.58 -10.68 -12.60
N LEU A 182 7.49 -10.67 -11.84
CA LEU A 182 7.32 -9.75 -10.71
C LEU A 182 8.11 -10.19 -9.46
N ALA A 183 8.70 -11.38 -9.46
CA ALA A 183 9.47 -11.88 -8.32
C ALA A 183 10.76 -11.10 -8.09
N ALA A 184 11.44 -10.68 -9.16
CA ALA A 184 12.67 -9.88 -9.07
C ALA A 184 12.43 -8.50 -8.42
N PRO A 185 11.50 -7.66 -8.91
CA PRO A 185 11.22 -6.38 -8.25
C PRO A 185 10.67 -6.56 -6.84
N GLY A 186 9.89 -7.62 -6.58
CA GLY A 186 9.41 -7.94 -5.23
C GLY A 186 10.52 -8.24 -4.21
N ARG A 187 11.66 -8.78 -4.66
CA ARG A 187 12.85 -9.03 -3.81
C ARG A 187 13.70 -7.78 -3.55
N MET A 188 13.43 -6.69 -4.28
CA MET A 188 14.11 -5.40 -4.19
C MET A 188 13.14 -4.27 -3.84
N ALA A 189 12.04 -4.58 -3.15
CA ALA A 189 10.95 -3.63 -2.93
C ALA A 189 11.37 -2.33 -2.21
N LEU A 190 12.28 -2.39 -1.23
CA LEU A 190 12.78 -1.21 -0.52
C LEU A 190 13.72 -0.38 -1.40
N THR A 191 14.63 -1.05 -2.12
CA THR A 191 15.51 -0.37 -3.07
C THR A 191 14.69 0.33 -4.16
N LEU A 192 13.73 -0.38 -4.75
CA LEU A 192 12.91 0.16 -5.83
C LEU A 192 11.96 1.26 -5.34
N TYR A 193 11.45 1.17 -4.11
CA TYR A 193 10.68 2.25 -3.50
C TYR A 193 11.51 3.54 -3.41
N LEU A 194 12.72 3.47 -2.85
CA LEU A 194 13.60 4.64 -2.72
C LEU A 194 14.02 5.18 -4.09
N LEU A 195 14.34 4.29 -5.03
CA LEU A 195 14.67 4.67 -6.41
C LEU A 195 13.49 5.37 -7.09
N GLN A 196 12.27 4.83 -6.95
CA GLN A 196 11.04 5.44 -7.47
C GLN A 196 10.80 6.82 -6.85
N THR A 197 11.03 6.99 -5.55
CA THR A 197 10.91 8.29 -4.87
C THR A 197 11.90 9.30 -5.43
N VAL A 198 13.17 8.92 -5.59
CA VAL A 198 14.19 9.80 -6.20
C VAL A 198 13.81 10.19 -7.62
N PHE A 199 13.36 9.23 -8.45
CA PHE A 199 12.86 9.54 -9.80
C PHE A 199 11.63 10.45 -9.77
N GLY A 200 10.69 10.21 -8.86
CA GLY A 200 9.49 11.04 -8.71
C GLY A 200 9.84 12.49 -8.36
N ILE A 201 10.75 12.69 -7.41
CA ILE A 201 11.26 14.01 -7.04
C ILE A 201 11.97 14.66 -8.24
N ALA A 202 12.90 13.94 -8.88
CA ALA A 202 13.66 14.46 -10.01
C ALA A 202 12.80 14.81 -11.23
N LEU A 203 11.69 14.11 -11.47
CA LEU A 203 10.80 14.39 -12.60
C LEU A 203 9.76 15.46 -12.27
N PHE A 204 9.11 15.37 -11.12
CA PHE A 204 7.89 16.14 -10.86
C PHE A 204 8.10 17.38 -10.00
N TYR A 205 9.14 17.43 -9.16
CA TYR A 205 9.36 18.57 -8.26
C TYR A 205 10.20 19.67 -8.92
N GLY A 206 10.03 20.92 -8.47
CA GLY A 206 10.73 22.10 -9.01
C GLY A 206 12.25 22.04 -8.88
N VAL A 207 12.76 21.34 -7.86
CA VAL A 207 14.19 20.99 -7.70
C VAL A 207 14.73 20.08 -8.82
N GLY A 208 13.86 19.37 -9.53
CA GLY A 208 14.19 18.52 -10.68
C GLY A 208 13.78 19.14 -12.01
N LEU A 209 13.08 18.36 -12.85
CA LEU A 209 12.53 18.82 -14.13
C LEU A 209 11.26 19.66 -13.97
N GLY A 210 10.65 19.69 -12.77
CA GLY A 210 9.47 20.51 -12.49
C GLY A 210 8.27 20.18 -13.38
N LEU A 211 8.10 18.92 -13.81
CA LEU A 211 6.96 18.53 -14.65
C LEU A 211 5.62 18.79 -13.95
N GLY A 212 5.58 18.68 -12.63
CA GLY A 212 4.38 18.88 -11.84
C GLY A 212 3.18 18.07 -12.39
N PRO A 213 1.96 18.62 -12.35
CA PRO A 213 0.79 17.97 -12.91
C PRO A 213 0.63 18.14 -14.44
N ARG A 214 1.56 18.82 -15.13
CA ARG A 214 1.43 19.19 -16.56
C ARG A 214 1.15 18.01 -17.51
N PRO A 215 1.74 16.82 -17.33
CA PRO A 215 1.46 15.67 -18.21
C PRO A 215 0.02 15.12 -18.11
N GLY A 216 -0.77 15.60 -17.13
CA GLY A 216 -2.10 15.08 -16.84
C GLY A 216 -2.07 13.63 -16.31
N LEU A 217 -3.26 13.09 -16.02
CA LEU A 217 -3.37 11.74 -15.44
C LEU A 217 -2.79 10.66 -16.38
N ALA A 218 -3.11 10.72 -17.68
CA ALA A 218 -2.63 9.75 -18.65
C ALA A 218 -1.10 9.79 -18.80
N GLY A 219 -0.50 10.98 -18.85
CA GLY A 219 0.95 11.14 -18.95
C GLY A 219 1.67 10.65 -17.69
N ILE A 220 1.15 10.98 -16.49
CA ILE A 220 1.71 10.48 -15.22
C ILE A 220 1.63 8.95 -15.14
N LEU A 221 0.52 8.35 -15.58
CA LEU A 221 0.38 6.88 -15.64
C LEU A 221 1.37 6.26 -16.64
N ALA A 222 1.55 6.87 -17.81
CA ALA A 222 2.51 6.39 -18.80
C ALA A 222 3.95 6.45 -18.26
N ILE A 223 4.35 7.56 -17.63
CA ILE A 223 5.66 7.71 -16.96
C ILE A 223 5.82 6.65 -15.86
N GLY A 224 4.77 6.42 -15.06
CA GLY A 224 4.78 5.40 -14.01
C GLY A 224 4.98 3.99 -14.55
N LEU A 225 4.25 3.61 -15.61
CA LEU A 225 4.38 2.31 -16.27
C LEU A 225 5.77 2.12 -16.90
N LEU A 226 6.29 3.16 -17.56
CA LEU A 226 7.64 3.15 -18.14
C LEU A 226 8.69 2.96 -17.03
N THR A 227 8.61 3.76 -15.97
CA THR A 227 9.55 3.68 -14.84
C THR A 227 9.50 2.30 -14.18
N PHE A 228 8.30 1.77 -13.94
CA PHE A 228 8.12 0.43 -13.37
C PHE A 228 8.67 -0.67 -14.29
N GLY A 229 8.48 -0.56 -15.61
CA GLY A 229 9.06 -1.47 -16.60
C GLY A 229 10.59 -1.47 -16.55
N LEU A 230 11.20 -0.28 -16.57
CA LEU A 230 12.65 -0.11 -16.45
C LEU A 230 13.19 -0.65 -15.12
N GLN A 231 12.52 -0.37 -14.01
CA GLN A 231 12.88 -0.90 -12.69
C GLN A 231 12.75 -2.43 -12.62
N THR A 232 11.75 -2.99 -13.29
CA THR A 232 11.60 -4.45 -13.39
C THR A 232 12.77 -5.06 -14.15
N MET A 233 13.17 -4.49 -15.29
CA MET A 233 14.34 -4.93 -16.05
C MET A 233 15.64 -4.80 -15.22
N LEU A 234 15.81 -3.65 -14.57
CA LEU A 234 16.95 -3.37 -13.69
C LEU A 234 17.04 -4.38 -12.54
N SER A 235 15.91 -4.72 -11.92
CA SER A 235 15.88 -5.68 -10.80
C SER A 235 16.32 -7.10 -11.23
N HIS A 236 15.93 -7.55 -12.44
CA HIS A 236 16.40 -8.82 -12.97
C HIS A 236 17.89 -8.78 -13.28
N TRP A 237 18.35 -7.72 -13.94
CA TRP A 237 19.78 -7.52 -14.23
C TRP A 237 20.62 -7.48 -12.94
N TRP A 238 20.12 -6.81 -11.89
CA TRP A 238 20.78 -6.70 -10.60
C TRP A 238 20.85 -8.05 -9.88
N LEU A 239 19.71 -8.74 -9.76
CA LEU A 239 19.64 -10.01 -9.03
C LEU A 239 20.32 -11.18 -9.73
N ARG A 240 20.73 -11.02 -11.01
CA ARG A 240 21.67 -11.95 -11.65
C ARG A 240 23.07 -11.89 -11.01
N ARG A 241 23.50 -10.72 -10.54
CA ARG A 241 24.84 -10.46 -9.97
C ARG A 241 24.86 -10.44 -8.44
N TYR A 242 23.78 -9.97 -7.82
CA TYR A 242 23.66 -9.75 -6.38
C TYR A 242 22.54 -10.60 -5.76
N ARG A 243 22.67 -10.95 -4.47
CA ARG A 243 21.67 -11.80 -3.78
C ARG A 243 20.40 -11.03 -3.39
N GLN A 244 20.48 -9.72 -3.28
CA GLN A 244 19.41 -8.84 -2.83
C GLN A 244 19.68 -7.40 -3.29
N GLY A 245 18.71 -6.51 -3.14
CA GLY A 245 18.94 -5.09 -3.40
C GLY A 245 19.85 -4.44 -2.34
N PRO A 246 20.48 -3.31 -2.69
CA PRO A 246 21.40 -2.60 -1.81
C PRO A 246 20.72 -2.15 -0.51
N MET A 247 19.50 -1.61 -0.59
CA MET A 247 18.81 -1.10 0.59
C MET A 247 18.31 -2.23 1.49
N GLU A 248 17.90 -3.36 0.90
CA GLU A 248 17.59 -4.58 1.65
C GLU A 248 18.83 -5.13 2.37
N TRP A 249 20.01 -5.03 1.75
CA TRP A 249 21.26 -5.45 2.39
C TRP A 249 21.61 -4.57 3.58
N ILE A 250 21.54 -3.24 3.42
CA ILE A 250 21.78 -2.29 4.53
C ILE A 250 20.80 -2.58 5.66
N TRP A 251 19.51 -2.71 5.35
CA TRP A 251 18.48 -2.99 6.34
C TRP A 251 18.75 -4.29 7.13
N ARG A 252 19.12 -5.38 6.46
CA ARG A 252 19.46 -6.65 7.13
C ARG A 252 20.74 -6.55 7.96
N ALA A 253 21.75 -5.83 7.46
CA ALA A 253 22.99 -5.62 8.20
C ALA A 253 22.75 -4.87 9.51
N LEU A 254 21.89 -3.85 9.48
CA LEU A 254 21.47 -3.11 10.68
C LEU A 254 20.65 -4.00 11.63
N THR A 255 19.68 -4.76 11.10
CA THR A 255 18.76 -5.59 11.92
C THR A 255 19.48 -6.74 12.63
N TRP A 256 20.45 -7.38 11.97
CA TRP A 256 21.14 -8.55 12.52
C TRP A 256 22.50 -8.22 13.14
N GLY A 257 22.97 -6.98 13.02
CA GLY A 257 24.32 -6.57 13.46
C GLY A 257 25.46 -7.29 12.73
N ARG A 258 25.19 -7.97 11.60
CA ARG A 258 26.16 -8.74 10.82
C ARG A 258 25.97 -8.46 9.34
N ARG A 259 27.06 -8.40 8.58
CA ARG A 259 27.02 -8.14 7.12
C ARG A 259 26.71 -9.42 6.36
N PRO A 260 25.50 -9.60 5.79
CA PRO A 260 25.21 -10.78 4.98
C PRO A 260 25.99 -10.73 3.64
N PRO A 261 26.23 -11.88 2.98
CA PRO A 261 26.91 -11.90 1.68
C PRO A 261 26.11 -11.13 0.62
N PHE A 262 26.76 -10.17 -0.04
CA PHE A 262 26.12 -9.23 -0.96
C PHE A 262 26.10 -9.71 -2.41
N ARG A 263 27.26 -10.12 -2.93
CA ARG A 263 27.40 -10.70 -4.26
C ARG A 263 26.96 -12.16 -4.26
N ARG A 264 26.41 -12.63 -5.38
CA ARG A 264 26.31 -14.07 -5.62
C ARG A 264 27.75 -14.59 -5.78
N GLN A 265 28.11 -15.59 -4.99
CA GLN A 265 29.29 -16.39 -5.30
C GLN A 265 28.93 -17.19 -6.54
N ASN A 266 29.73 -17.11 -7.59
CA ASN A 266 29.71 -18.14 -8.62
C ASN A 266 30.31 -19.37 -7.95
N ASP A 267 29.52 -20.43 -7.76
CA ASP A 267 30.08 -21.76 -7.54
C ASP A 267 30.72 -22.23 -8.86
N ASP A 268 31.84 -21.62 -9.22
CA ASP A 268 32.77 -22.14 -10.22
C ASP A 268 34.04 -22.62 -9.49
N SER A 269 33.87 -23.41 -8.44
CA SER A 269 34.94 -24.28 -7.95
C SER A 269 34.67 -25.68 -8.50
N PRO A 270 35.49 -26.20 -9.42
CA PRO A 270 35.41 -27.61 -9.77
C PRO A 270 35.77 -28.39 -8.50
N ALA A 271 34.81 -29.09 -7.92
CA ALA A 271 35.12 -30.06 -6.89
C ALA A 271 36.00 -31.14 -7.53
N HIS A 272 37.25 -31.15 -7.10
CA HIS A 272 38.32 -32.03 -7.54
C HIS A 272 37.90 -33.50 -7.54
N HIS A 273 38.39 -34.21 -8.56
CA HIS A 273 38.44 -35.67 -8.66
C HIS A 273 39.10 -36.34 -7.45
#